data_AF-A0A2T5BET6-F1
#
_entry.id   AF-A0A2T5BET6-F1
#
_cell.length_a   1.000
_cell.length_b   1.000
_cell.length_c   1.000
_cell.angle_alpha   90.00
_cell.angle_beta   90.00
_cell.angle_gamma   90.00
#
_symmetry.space_group_name_H-M   'P 1'
#
loop_
_entity.id
_entity.type
_entity.pdbx_description
1 polymer ?
#
loop_
_entity_poly.entity_id
_entity_poly.type
_entity_poly.pdbx_seq_one_letter_code
_entity_poly.pdbx_strand_id
1 'polypeptide(L)'
;MQANTATSVGAFGNGDDALKAIAETSDKPGDTTDTKHDVLFDRVSARLKAQVGQDVYASWFGRLKLHSHSKSVVRLSVPTTFLKSWINNRYLDLITSLFQQEDPEILKVEILVRSAARSGGPRVEETVAVAATAAASQPRRPAGPQPIGQAVAGVTPQAAPQRQPAQGPLFGSPLDPRYTFESFVEGSSNRVALAAAKTIAEAGAGAVRFNPLFLHSTVGLGKTHLLQAIANAALSSARSPRVVYLTAEYFMWRFATAIRDNDALSLKETLRNIDLLVIDDMQFLQGNSIQNEFCHLLNMLLDSAKQVVVAADRAPWELESLDPRVRSRLQGGVAIEMEAPDYEMRLEMLKRRLELARQEDASLDIPAEILSHVARNITASGRELEGAFNQLLFRRTFEPQLTVERVDELLAHLVAAGEPRRVRIEDIQRVVAKHYNVSRQELVSSRRTRVVVMPRQIAMYLSKTLTPRSFPEIGRRFGGRDHTTVLHAVRKIEDLIASDTKLSHEIELLKRLINE
;
A
#
# COMPACT_ATOMS: atom_id res chain seq x y z
N MET A 1 53.06 -39.83 -29.48
CA MET A 1 54.20 -39.94 -28.55
C MET A 1 53.68 -39.66 -27.15
N GLN A 2 54.10 -40.50 -26.20
CA GLN A 2 53.77 -40.58 -24.77
C GLN A 2 53.95 -39.20 -24.07
N ALA A 3 53.40 -38.87 -22.89
CA ALA A 3 53.05 -39.65 -21.70
C ALA A 3 52.16 -38.82 -20.73
N ASN A 4 51.38 -39.51 -19.88
CA ASN A 4 51.22 -39.39 -18.39
C ASN A 4 51.16 -38.01 -17.70
N THR A 5 50.45 -37.72 -16.59
CA THR A 5 49.64 -38.41 -15.55
C THR A 5 49.11 -37.26 -14.63
N ALA A 6 47.82 -37.18 -14.29
CA ALA A 6 47.17 -37.56 -13.01
C ALA A 6 47.53 -36.75 -11.72
N THR A 7 46.45 -36.34 -11.00
CA THR A 7 46.29 -36.12 -9.53
C THR A 7 47.00 -34.92 -8.86
N SER A 8 46.47 -34.16 -7.87
CA SER A 8 45.31 -34.25 -6.97
C SER A 8 45.13 -32.95 -6.15
N VAL A 9 43.87 -32.58 -5.86
CA VAL A 9 43.25 -32.03 -4.61
C VAL A 9 44.05 -31.12 -3.64
N GLY A 10 43.42 -29.98 -3.29
CA GLY A 10 43.58 -29.19 -2.04
C GLY A 10 43.53 -27.68 -2.32
N ALA A 11 42.88 -26.78 -1.58
CA ALA A 11 42.07 -26.83 -0.38
C ALA A 11 41.23 -25.52 -0.34
N PHE A 12 40.15 -25.51 0.45
CA PHE A 12 39.35 -24.31 0.74
C PHE A 12 40.22 -23.18 1.32
N GLY A 13 40.07 -21.96 0.80
CA GLY A 13 40.70 -20.74 1.30
C GLY A 13 39.66 -19.63 1.44
N ASN A 14 39.57 -19.08 2.65
CA ASN A 14 38.54 -18.16 3.15
C ASN A 14 38.47 -16.80 2.44
N GLY A 15 37.25 -16.26 2.35
CA GLY A 15 36.90 -15.00 1.70
C GLY A 15 37.18 -13.72 2.50
N ASP A 16 38.30 -13.63 3.22
CA ASP A 16 38.68 -12.42 3.98
C ASP A 16 39.55 -11.43 3.18
N ASP A 17 40.17 -11.84 2.07
CA ASP A 17 41.10 -10.98 1.32
C ASP A 17 40.41 -10.01 0.34
N ALA A 18 39.11 -10.17 0.06
CA ALA A 18 38.38 -9.27 -0.84
C ALA A 18 37.93 -7.96 -0.17
N LEU A 19 38.00 -7.86 1.17
CA LEU A 19 37.45 -6.73 1.92
C LEU A 19 38.45 -5.61 2.25
N LYS A 20 39.76 -5.83 2.04
CA LYS A 20 40.79 -4.81 2.32
C LYS A 20 41.02 -3.80 1.19
N ALA A 21 40.53 -4.05 -0.02
CA ALA A 21 40.86 -3.23 -1.20
C ALA A 21 40.00 -1.95 -1.36
N ILE A 22 39.06 -1.67 -0.46
CA ILE A 22 38.10 -0.55 -0.59
C ILE A 22 38.39 0.60 0.40
N ALA A 23 39.43 0.47 1.24
CA ALA A 23 39.69 1.41 2.34
C ALA A 23 40.72 2.52 2.02
N GLU A 24 41.33 2.54 0.84
CA GLU A 24 42.36 3.53 0.50
C GLU A 24 41.99 4.28 -0.78
N THR A 25 41.19 5.34 -0.65
CA THR A 25 41.25 6.57 -1.46
C THR A 25 40.09 7.51 -1.13
N SER A 26 40.38 8.59 -0.39
CA SER A 26 39.82 9.95 -0.53
C SER A 26 39.77 10.67 0.82
N ASP A 27 40.77 11.53 1.04
CA ASP A 27 40.91 12.39 2.20
C ASP A 27 40.27 13.75 1.88
N LYS A 28 39.10 14.05 2.46
CA LYS A 28 38.49 15.38 2.58
C LYS A 28 37.77 15.50 3.93
N PRO A 29 38.05 16.52 4.76
CA PRO A 29 37.49 16.63 6.10
C PRO A 29 36.11 17.31 6.02
N GLY A 30 35.04 16.52 6.05
CA GLY A 30 33.67 17.05 6.05
C GLY A 30 32.55 16.01 5.88
N ASP A 31 32.86 14.82 5.36
CA ASP A 31 31.84 13.84 4.92
C ASP A 31 31.94 12.46 5.61
N THR A 32 32.86 12.29 6.56
CA THR A 32 33.29 10.97 7.05
C THR A 32 32.36 10.32 8.10
N THR A 33 31.33 11.02 8.57
CA THR A 33 30.44 10.52 9.63
C THR A 33 29.17 9.87 9.09
N ASP A 34 28.61 10.33 7.97
CA ASP A 34 27.44 9.69 7.34
C ASP A 34 27.79 8.32 6.74
N THR A 35 28.98 8.17 6.15
CA THR A 35 29.40 6.91 5.52
C THR A 35 29.62 5.77 6.52
N LYS A 36 30.03 6.08 7.76
CA LYS A 36 30.25 5.05 8.80
C LYS A 36 28.94 4.51 9.35
N HIS A 37 27.91 5.35 9.46
CA HIS A 37 26.62 4.96 10.02
C HIS A 37 25.77 4.13 9.03
N ASP A 38 25.89 4.42 7.73
CA ASP A 38 25.24 3.62 6.68
C ASP A 38 25.82 2.20 6.59
N VAL A 39 27.14 2.07 6.70
CA VAL A 39 27.82 0.75 6.71
C VAL A 39 27.44 -0.08 7.95
N LEU A 40 27.25 0.57 9.11
CA LEU A 40 26.79 -0.09 10.33
C LEU A 40 25.34 -0.58 10.18
N PHE A 41 24.47 0.24 9.61
CA PHE A 41 23.08 -0.14 9.32
C PHE A 41 23.00 -1.32 8.34
N ASP A 42 23.78 -1.31 7.26
CA ASP A 42 23.79 -2.40 6.28
C ASP A 42 24.24 -3.74 6.88
N ARG A 43 25.22 -3.71 7.78
CA ARG A 43 25.71 -4.91 8.48
C ARG A 43 24.68 -5.46 9.48
N VAL A 44 24.01 -4.58 10.24
CA VAL A 44 22.93 -4.98 11.15
C VAL A 44 21.72 -5.50 10.36
N SER A 45 21.38 -4.87 9.23
CA SER A 45 20.34 -5.33 8.32
C SER A 45 20.64 -6.71 7.73
N ALA A 46 21.88 -6.99 7.36
CA ALA A 46 22.29 -8.31 6.87
C ALA A 46 22.16 -9.40 7.95
N ARG A 47 22.57 -9.10 9.20
CA ARG A 47 22.40 -10.03 10.33
C ARG A 47 20.94 -10.22 10.73
N LEU A 48 20.17 -9.15 10.75
CA LEU A 48 18.74 -9.20 11.01
C LEU A 48 18.05 -10.10 9.98
N LYS A 49 18.39 -9.94 8.69
CA LYS A 49 17.90 -10.80 7.59
C LYS A 49 18.28 -12.27 7.77
N ALA A 50 19.49 -12.55 8.26
CA ALA A 50 19.93 -13.92 8.53
C ALA A 50 19.18 -14.58 9.70
N GLN A 51 18.82 -13.81 10.74
CA GLN A 51 18.10 -14.34 11.92
C GLN A 51 16.59 -14.50 11.72
N VAL A 52 15.94 -13.53 11.05
CA VAL A 52 14.47 -13.56 10.88
C VAL A 52 14.03 -14.28 9.61
N GLY A 53 14.95 -14.54 8.68
CA GLY A 53 14.66 -15.14 7.38
C GLY A 53 14.29 -14.10 6.32
N GLN A 54 14.49 -14.48 5.05
CA GLN A 54 14.37 -13.57 3.90
C GLN A 54 12.95 -13.02 3.71
N ASP A 55 11.92 -13.85 3.93
CA ASP A 55 10.52 -13.48 3.73
C ASP A 55 10.00 -12.53 4.81
N VAL A 56 10.39 -12.77 6.06
CA VAL A 56 10.07 -11.90 7.21
C VAL A 56 10.80 -10.56 7.06
N TYR A 57 12.06 -10.60 6.61
CA TYR A 57 12.82 -9.38 6.34
C TYR A 57 12.17 -8.52 5.26
N ALA A 58 11.83 -9.12 4.11
CA ALA A 58 11.19 -8.40 3.00
C ALA A 58 9.85 -7.75 3.41
N SER A 59 9.06 -8.47 4.20
CA SER A 59 7.71 -8.03 4.61
C SER A 59 7.74 -6.90 5.65
N TRP A 60 8.62 -6.98 6.65
CA TRP A 60 8.55 -6.10 7.83
C TRP A 60 9.71 -5.11 7.94
N PHE A 61 10.88 -5.46 7.41
CA PHE A 61 12.11 -4.69 7.58
C PHE A 61 12.62 -4.09 6.26
N GLY A 62 12.09 -4.52 5.12
CA GLY A 62 12.49 -4.02 3.80
C GLY A 62 12.26 -2.51 3.58
N ARG A 63 11.44 -1.87 4.43
CA ARG A 63 11.16 -0.43 4.40
C ARG A 63 11.79 0.36 5.56
N LEU A 64 12.55 -0.32 6.41
CA LEU A 64 13.31 0.26 7.51
C LEU A 64 14.49 1.06 6.94
N LYS A 65 14.68 2.31 7.38
CA LYS A 65 15.88 3.09 7.05
C LYS A 65 16.45 3.75 8.29
N LEU A 66 17.77 3.89 8.35
CA LEU A 66 18.43 4.72 9.34
C LEU A 66 17.96 6.18 9.17
N HIS A 67 17.61 6.83 10.29
CA HIS A 67 17.18 8.23 10.31
C HIS A 67 18.21 9.12 10.98
N SER A 68 18.77 8.69 12.12
CA SER A 68 19.88 9.39 12.76
C SER A 68 20.64 8.44 13.69
N HIS A 69 21.95 8.60 13.77
CA HIS A 69 22.81 7.92 14.72
C HIS A 69 23.39 8.94 15.71
N SER A 70 23.31 8.67 17.01
CA SER A 70 23.94 9.45 18.08
C SER A 70 24.68 8.50 19.01
N LYS A 71 25.68 8.99 19.75
CA LYS A 71 26.60 8.18 20.58
C LYS A 71 25.93 7.18 21.55
N SER A 72 24.65 7.33 21.89
CA SER A 72 23.91 6.39 22.75
C SER A 72 22.55 5.95 22.22
N VAL A 73 22.08 6.51 21.08
CA VAL A 73 20.73 6.25 20.56
C VAL A 73 20.74 6.14 19.03
N VAL A 74 20.17 5.06 18.52
CA VAL A 74 19.91 4.87 17.07
C VAL A 74 18.45 5.12 16.79
N ARG A 75 18.16 5.99 15.81
CA ARG A 75 16.80 6.21 15.32
C ARG A 75 16.61 5.59 13.95
N LEU A 76 15.64 4.68 13.88
CA LEU A 76 15.22 4.02 12.66
C LEU A 76 13.86 4.57 12.23
N SER A 77 13.57 4.52 10.94
CA SER A 77 12.36 5.10 10.37
C SER A 77 11.60 4.11 9.51
N VAL A 78 10.27 4.11 9.65
CA VAL A 78 9.33 3.25 8.92
C VAL A 78 8.18 4.10 8.35
N PRO A 79 7.53 3.65 7.26
CA PRO A 79 6.54 4.47 6.56
C PRO A 79 5.19 4.60 7.27
N THR A 80 4.89 3.77 8.27
CA THR A 80 3.58 3.77 8.95
C THR A 80 3.74 3.67 10.46
N THR A 81 2.80 4.26 11.21
CA THR A 81 2.66 4.12 12.67
C THR A 81 2.49 2.67 13.08
N PHE A 82 1.87 1.86 12.22
CA PHE A 82 1.72 0.42 12.39
C PHE A 82 3.06 -0.32 12.40
N LEU A 83 3.90 -0.15 11.37
CA LEU A 83 5.23 -0.78 11.33
C LEU A 83 6.08 -0.38 12.53
N LYS A 84 5.95 0.88 12.99
CA LYS A 84 6.63 1.36 14.19
C LYS A 84 6.20 0.56 15.42
N SER A 85 4.89 0.45 15.66
CA SER A 85 4.36 -0.28 16.81
C SER A 85 4.69 -1.78 16.74
N TRP A 86 4.65 -2.37 15.54
CA TRP A 86 4.91 -3.79 15.33
C TRP A 86 6.37 -4.16 15.60
N ILE A 87 7.31 -3.42 15.00
CA ILE A 87 8.73 -3.67 15.22
C ILE A 87 9.10 -3.36 16.67
N ASN A 88 8.56 -2.28 17.27
CA ASN A 88 8.79 -1.97 18.68
C ASN A 88 8.33 -3.11 19.61
N ASN A 89 7.16 -3.70 19.36
CA ASN A 89 6.60 -4.70 20.27
C ASN A 89 7.23 -6.09 20.11
N ARG A 90 7.74 -6.42 18.91
CA ARG A 90 8.16 -7.80 18.58
C ARG A 90 9.67 -7.99 18.43
N TYR A 91 10.37 -6.95 18.04
CA TYR A 91 11.76 -7.03 17.58
C TYR A 91 12.66 -5.94 18.15
N LEU A 92 12.17 -5.06 19.03
CA LEU A 92 12.99 -3.98 19.60
C LEU A 92 14.17 -4.53 20.39
N ASP A 93 13.97 -5.56 21.21
CA ASP A 93 15.03 -6.20 21.97
C ASP A 93 16.05 -6.88 21.06
N LEU A 94 15.57 -7.52 19.99
CA LEU A 94 16.41 -8.16 18.98
C LEU A 94 17.26 -7.14 18.23
N ILE A 95 16.65 -6.06 17.75
CA ILE A 95 17.35 -4.99 17.05
C ILE A 95 18.35 -4.32 17.99
N THR A 96 17.96 -4.01 19.22
CA THR A 96 18.83 -3.36 20.21
C THR A 96 20.05 -4.22 20.52
N SER A 97 19.86 -5.54 20.70
CA SER A 97 20.99 -6.46 20.91
C SER A 97 21.91 -6.59 19.70
N LEU A 98 21.37 -6.57 18.48
CA LEU A 98 22.18 -6.59 17.25
C LEU A 98 23.00 -5.31 17.07
N PHE A 99 22.46 -4.14 17.43
CA PHE A 99 23.20 -2.88 17.43
C PHE A 99 24.28 -2.86 18.53
N GLN A 100 23.98 -3.36 19.73
CA GLN A 100 24.95 -3.46 20.84
C GLN A 100 26.12 -4.40 20.58
N GLN A 101 25.91 -5.45 19.77
CA GLN A 101 26.97 -6.38 19.36
C GLN A 101 27.97 -5.76 18.38
N GLU A 102 27.55 -4.76 17.60
CA GLU A 102 28.41 -4.07 16.63
C GLU A 102 29.03 -2.79 17.22
N ASP A 103 28.29 -2.07 18.07
CA ASP A 103 28.77 -0.90 18.79
C ASP A 103 28.26 -0.90 20.24
N PRO A 104 29.15 -1.17 21.23
CA PRO A 104 28.81 -1.19 22.65
C PRO A 104 28.35 0.16 23.21
N GLU A 105 28.58 1.28 22.51
CA GLU A 105 28.14 2.60 22.96
C GLU A 105 26.62 2.82 22.75
N ILE A 106 25.96 1.99 21.92
CA ILE A 106 24.52 2.10 21.63
C ILE A 106 23.68 1.53 22.78
N LEU A 107 23.04 2.42 23.55
CA LEU A 107 22.21 2.03 24.69
C LEU A 107 20.73 1.87 24.34
N LYS A 108 20.24 2.50 23.27
CA LYS A 108 18.81 2.50 22.94
C LYS A 108 18.54 2.60 21.44
N VAL A 109 17.54 1.86 20.96
CA VAL A 109 17.01 2.00 19.60
C VAL A 109 15.61 2.60 19.67
N GLU A 110 15.33 3.59 18.82
CA GLU A 110 14.02 4.23 18.71
C GLU A 110 13.50 4.14 17.27
N ILE A 111 12.22 3.81 17.10
CA ILE A 111 11.58 3.72 15.78
C ILE A 111 10.63 4.91 15.59
N LEU A 112 10.77 5.61 14.47
CA LEU A 112 10.00 6.78 14.09
C LEU A 112 9.20 6.52 12.81
N VAL A 113 8.11 7.27 12.62
CA VAL A 113 7.33 7.21 11.37
C VAL A 113 7.85 8.31 10.45
N ARG A 114 8.27 7.94 9.24
CA ARG A 114 8.68 8.91 8.22
C ARG A 114 7.43 9.56 7.64
N SER A 115 7.17 10.81 8.03
CA SER A 115 6.21 11.66 7.33
C SER A 115 6.82 12.14 6.02
N ALA A 116 6.03 12.22 4.95
CA ALA A 116 6.44 12.82 3.68
C ALA A 116 6.52 14.35 3.81
N ALA A 117 7.47 14.83 4.61
CA ALA A 117 7.89 16.22 4.66
C ALA A 117 9.41 16.24 4.49
N ARG A 118 9.87 17.00 3.50
CA ARG A 118 11.27 17.05 3.03
C ARG A 118 12.26 17.32 4.17
N SER A 119 13.43 16.70 4.05
CA SER A 119 14.67 17.07 4.74
C SER A 119 15.13 18.49 4.36
N GLY A 120 15.56 19.27 5.34
CA GLY A 120 16.26 20.56 5.21
C GLY A 120 16.06 21.44 6.45
N GLY A 121 17.12 21.66 7.26
CA GLY A 121 17.12 22.29 8.60
C GLY A 121 16.85 23.81 8.66
N PRO A 122 17.24 24.57 9.72
CA PRO A 122 18.15 24.26 10.83
C PRO A 122 17.53 24.31 12.24
N ARG A 123 18.33 23.84 13.21
CA ARG A 123 18.16 23.91 14.68
C ARG A 123 17.81 25.32 15.16
N VAL A 124 16.82 25.39 16.06
CA VAL A 124 16.74 26.42 17.12
C VAL A 124 16.48 25.70 18.44
N GLU A 125 17.40 25.89 19.38
CA GLU A 125 17.26 25.59 20.80
C GLU A 125 16.32 26.61 21.43
N GLU A 126 15.39 26.16 22.30
CA GLU A 126 14.84 26.95 23.42
C GLU A 126 14.03 25.98 24.31
N THR A 127 14.67 25.44 25.34
CA THR A 127 14.67 25.90 26.75
C THR A 127 13.44 25.48 27.55
N VAL A 128 13.78 24.77 28.63
CA VAL A 128 12.93 24.24 29.68
C VAL A 128 12.39 25.38 30.52
N ALA A 129 11.08 25.43 30.75
CA ALA A 129 10.47 26.19 31.83
C ALA A 129 9.60 25.28 32.69
N VAL A 130 10.08 25.05 33.91
CA VAL A 130 9.43 24.34 35.01
C VAL A 130 8.36 25.25 35.61
N ALA A 131 7.16 24.72 35.86
CA ALA A 131 6.26 25.26 36.87
C ALA A 131 5.58 24.10 37.61
N ALA A 132 5.97 23.96 38.88
CA ALA A 132 5.43 23.03 39.83
C ALA A 132 4.11 23.54 40.41
N THR A 133 3.16 22.63 40.64
CA THR A 133 2.22 22.75 41.76
C THR A 133 1.95 21.36 42.32
N ALA A 134 2.40 21.18 43.57
CA ALA A 134 2.19 20.03 44.41
C ALA A 134 0.77 20.04 45.00
N ALA A 135 0.17 18.86 45.15
CA ALA A 135 -0.79 18.60 46.22
C ALA A 135 -0.80 17.11 46.59
N ALA A 136 -0.47 16.87 47.85
CA ALA A 136 -0.24 15.61 48.55
C ALA A 136 -1.39 14.59 48.51
N SER A 137 -0.98 13.33 48.55
CA SER A 137 -1.74 12.12 48.87
C SER A 137 -1.76 11.86 50.38
N GLN A 138 -2.87 11.32 50.92
CA GLN A 138 -2.94 10.47 52.14
C GLN A 138 -4.38 9.91 52.37
N PRO A 139 -4.63 8.92 53.28
CA PRO A 139 -5.11 7.59 52.89
C PRO A 139 -6.46 7.12 53.50
N ARG A 140 -6.93 5.94 53.07
CA ARG A 140 -8.15 5.21 53.51
C ARG A 140 -8.05 4.56 54.90
N ARG A 141 -9.18 4.52 55.64
CA ARG A 141 -9.78 3.39 56.44
C ARG A 141 -10.96 3.91 57.36
N PRO A 142 -11.77 3.07 58.05
CA PRO A 142 -12.78 2.10 57.58
C PRO A 142 -14.18 2.31 58.27
N ALA A 143 -15.10 1.35 58.10
CA ALA A 143 -16.56 1.37 58.32
C ALA A 143 -17.13 1.46 59.76
N GLY A 144 -18.42 1.83 59.85
CA GLY A 144 -19.33 1.69 61.00
C GLY A 144 -20.83 1.79 60.57
N PRO A 145 -21.82 1.31 61.37
CA PRO A 145 -22.99 0.56 60.87
C PRO A 145 -24.40 1.23 60.95
N GLN A 146 -25.29 0.86 59.99
CA GLN A 146 -26.77 0.58 60.04
C GLN A 146 -27.73 1.55 60.80
N PRO A 147 -28.98 1.81 60.33
CA PRO A 147 -30.05 0.79 60.40
C PRO A 147 -31.18 0.78 59.33
N ILE A 148 -31.58 -0.46 59.04
CA ILE A 148 -32.90 -1.10 58.79
C ILE A 148 -34.18 -0.24 58.97
N GLY A 149 -35.10 -0.32 58.00
CA GLY A 149 -36.54 -0.12 58.21
C GLY A 149 -37.41 -0.10 56.93
N GLN A 150 -38.09 -1.22 56.62
CA GLN A 150 -39.47 -1.41 56.11
C GLN A 150 -40.04 -0.50 54.98
N ALA A 151 -40.88 -0.93 54.02
CA ALA A 151 -41.44 -2.22 53.62
C ALA A 151 -42.19 -2.05 52.26
N VAL A 152 -42.33 -3.18 51.54
CA VAL A 152 -43.41 -3.65 50.65
C VAL A 152 -44.04 -2.83 49.50
N ALA A 153 -44.16 -3.57 48.38
CA ALA A 153 -45.29 -3.68 47.43
C ALA A 153 -45.19 -2.97 46.07
N GLY A 154 -45.14 -3.80 45.01
CA GLY A 154 -45.38 -3.38 43.62
C GLY A 154 -44.77 -4.34 42.59
N VAL A 155 -45.45 -5.46 42.33
CA VAL A 155 -45.12 -6.36 41.19
C VAL A 155 -45.74 -5.78 39.92
N THR A 156 -44.91 -5.43 38.94
CA THR A 156 -45.29 -5.27 37.53
C THR A 156 -44.13 -5.71 36.62
N PRO A 157 -44.42 -6.18 35.41
CA PRO A 157 -43.68 -7.27 34.77
C PRO A 157 -42.28 -6.89 34.33
N GLN A 158 -41.37 -7.83 34.63
CA GLN A 158 -39.95 -7.82 34.33
C GLN A 158 -39.75 -7.64 32.82
N ALA A 159 -39.39 -6.42 32.40
CA ALA A 159 -38.84 -6.17 31.09
C ALA A 159 -37.62 -7.07 30.93
N ALA A 160 -37.59 -7.83 29.82
CA ALA A 160 -36.44 -8.64 29.43
C ALA A 160 -35.17 -7.81 29.61
N PRO A 161 -34.08 -8.38 30.18
CA PRO A 161 -32.84 -7.64 30.31
C PRO A 161 -32.44 -7.20 28.90
N GLN A 162 -32.48 -5.89 28.66
CA GLN A 162 -31.83 -5.28 27.52
C GLN A 162 -30.41 -5.84 27.53
N ARG A 163 -30.10 -6.68 26.54
CA ARG A 163 -28.75 -7.16 26.31
C ARG A 163 -27.90 -5.91 26.13
N GLN A 164 -27.24 -5.48 27.20
CA GLN A 164 -26.05 -4.66 27.08
C GLN A 164 -25.17 -5.39 26.08
N PRO A 165 -24.74 -4.76 24.97
CA PRO A 165 -23.83 -5.41 24.05
C PRO A 165 -22.62 -5.80 24.88
N ALA A 166 -22.40 -7.11 25.01
CA ALA A 166 -21.25 -7.65 25.69
C ALA A 166 -20.02 -7.09 24.96
N GLN A 167 -19.41 -6.06 25.54
CA GLN A 167 -18.11 -5.55 25.10
C GLN A 167 -17.07 -6.57 25.57
N GLY A 168 -17.06 -7.72 24.90
CA GLY A 168 -15.86 -8.53 24.81
C GLY A 168 -14.76 -7.73 24.09
N PRO A 169 -13.49 -8.17 24.19
CA PRO A 169 -12.38 -7.48 23.55
C PRO A 169 -12.70 -7.23 22.07
N LEU A 170 -12.63 -5.96 21.66
CA LEU A 170 -12.89 -5.48 20.30
C LEU A 170 -12.17 -6.38 19.27
N PHE A 171 -12.91 -7.34 18.73
CA PHE A 171 -12.45 -8.21 17.66
C PHE A 171 -12.86 -7.57 16.35
N GLY A 172 -11.92 -6.82 15.75
CA GLY A 172 -12.15 -6.07 14.53
C GLY A 172 -11.13 -4.96 14.35
N SER A 173 -10.94 -4.53 13.11
CA SER A 173 -10.31 -3.25 12.80
C SER A 173 -11.28 -2.12 13.20
N PRO A 174 -10.77 -0.96 13.66
CA PRO A 174 -11.64 0.17 14.01
C PRO A 174 -12.40 0.67 12.79
N LEU A 175 -13.67 1.03 12.99
CA LEU A 175 -14.50 1.68 11.98
C LEU A 175 -14.34 3.19 12.07
N ASP A 176 -14.19 3.86 10.93
CA ASP A 176 -14.19 5.31 10.82
C ASP A 176 -15.64 5.82 10.69
N PRO A 177 -16.13 6.65 11.63
CA PRO A 177 -17.49 7.20 11.56
C PRO A 177 -17.77 8.06 10.34
N ARG A 178 -16.74 8.53 9.63
CA ARG A 178 -16.89 9.37 8.44
C ARG A 178 -17.28 8.58 7.19
N TYR A 179 -17.04 7.27 7.17
CA TYR A 179 -17.40 6.41 6.06
C TYR A 179 -18.83 5.89 6.23
N THR A 180 -19.79 6.65 5.70
CA THR A 180 -21.21 6.33 5.71
C THR A 180 -21.79 6.38 4.30
N PHE A 181 -23.04 5.91 4.12
CA PHE A 181 -23.70 5.98 2.81
C PHE A 181 -24.03 7.42 2.41
N GLU A 182 -24.27 8.31 3.38
CA GLU A 182 -24.61 9.71 3.16
C GLU A 182 -23.41 10.56 2.71
N SER A 183 -22.19 10.13 3.03
CA SER A 183 -20.95 10.75 2.54
C SER A 183 -20.44 10.13 1.24
N PHE A 184 -21.05 9.03 0.78
CA PHE A 184 -20.67 8.34 -0.45
C PHE A 184 -21.45 8.86 -1.65
N VAL A 185 -20.76 9.42 -2.64
CA VAL A 185 -21.39 9.94 -3.86
C VAL A 185 -21.73 8.80 -4.82
N GLU A 186 -23.00 8.73 -5.21
CA GLU A 186 -23.52 7.77 -6.19
C GLU A 186 -23.34 8.30 -7.62
N GLY A 187 -22.97 7.43 -8.53
CA GLY A 187 -22.92 7.72 -9.96
C GLY A 187 -22.96 6.45 -10.80
N SER A 188 -22.86 6.61 -12.11
CA SER A 188 -22.93 5.51 -13.08
C SER A 188 -21.93 4.38 -12.77
N SER A 189 -20.72 4.74 -12.33
CA SER A 189 -19.59 3.84 -12.07
C SER A 189 -19.69 2.99 -10.79
N ASN A 190 -20.58 3.34 -9.86
CA ASN A 190 -20.69 2.65 -8.57
C ASN A 190 -22.13 2.36 -8.12
N ARG A 191 -23.13 2.75 -8.91
CA ARG A 191 -24.56 2.58 -8.58
C ARG A 191 -24.93 1.15 -8.19
N VAL A 192 -24.45 0.16 -8.96
CA VAL A 192 -24.78 -1.26 -8.72
C VAL A 192 -24.15 -1.74 -7.40
N ALA A 193 -22.89 -1.37 -7.15
CA ALA A 193 -22.20 -1.70 -5.90
C ALA A 193 -22.88 -1.05 -4.69
N LEU A 194 -23.26 0.23 -4.81
CA LEU A 194 -23.95 0.96 -3.74
C LEU A 194 -25.34 0.37 -3.44
N ALA A 195 -26.11 0.00 -4.47
CA ALA A 195 -27.41 -0.63 -4.29
C ALA A 195 -27.30 -2.00 -3.58
N ALA A 196 -26.31 -2.82 -3.97
CA ALA A 196 -26.03 -4.09 -3.30
C ALA A 196 -25.60 -3.87 -1.84
N ALA A 197 -24.74 -2.88 -1.59
CA ALA A 197 -24.29 -2.51 -0.25
C ALA A 197 -25.44 -2.07 0.67
N LYS A 198 -26.32 -1.18 0.19
CA LYS A 198 -27.53 -0.74 0.93
C LYS A 198 -28.45 -1.93 1.24
N THR A 199 -28.67 -2.80 0.26
CA THR A 199 -29.51 -4.00 0.43
C THR A 199 -28.97 -4.91 1.54
N ILE A 200 -27.65 -5.10 1.62
CA ILE A 200 -27.01 -5.90 2.68
C ILE A 200 -27.13 -5.22 4.04
N ALA A 201 -26.93 -3.91 4.12
CA ALA A 201 -27.03 -3.16 5.36
C ALA A 201 -28.47 -3.18 5.92
N GLU A 202 -29.49 -3.09 5.06
CA GLU A 202 -30.91 -3.05 5.45
C GLU A 202 -31.50 -4.43 5.73
N ALA A 203 -31.31 -5.40 4.83
CA ALA A 203 -31.92 -6.72 4.94
C ALA A 203 -31.12 -7.68 5.84
N GLY A 204 -29.86 -7.37 6.13
CA GLY A 204 -28.95 -8.23 6.91
C GLY A 204 -28.93 -9.65 6.36
N ALA A 205 -29.19 -10.64 7.22
CA ALA A 205 -29.23 -12.06 6.86
C ALA A 205 -30.38 -12.44 5.88
N GLY A 206 -31.33 -11.55 5.59
CA GLY A 206 -32.35 -11.74 4.55
C GLY A 206 -31.83 -11.49 3.13
N ALA A 207 -30.65 -10.89 2.99
CA ALA A 207 -29.98 -10.63 1.72
C ALA A 207 -29.24 -11.86 1.15
N VAL A 208 -29.64 -13.09 1.51
CA VAL A 208 -28.95 -14.37 1.21
C VAL A 208 -28.55 -14.52 -0.27
N ARG A 209 -29.27 -13.86 -1.19
CA ARG A 209 -28.97 -13.86 -2.63
C ARG A 209 -27.61 -13.26 -2.98
N PHE A 210 -27.00 -12.47 -2.09
CA PHE A 210 -25.74 -11.77 -2.31
C PHE A 210 -24.66 -12.22 -1.31
N ASN A 211 -24.55 -13.53 -1.03
CA ASN A 211 -23.57 -14.05 -0.07
C ASN A 211 -22.58 -15.04 -0.72
N PRO A 212 -21.27 -14.71 -0.80
CA PRO A 212 -20.66 -13.42 -0.44
C PRO A 212 -20.97 -12.30 -1.45
N LEU A 213 -20.97 -11.05 -0.99
CA LEU A 213 -20.81 -9.89 -1.88
C LEU A 213 -19.32 -9.62 -2.03
N PHE A 214 -18.84 -9.58 -3.27
CA PHE A 214 -17.45 -9.30 -3.58
C PHE A 214 -17.37 -7.99 -4.39
N LEU A 215 -16.71 -6.98 -3.83
CA LEU A 215 -16.45 -5.71 -4.49
C LEU A 215 -15.00 -5.66 -4.98
N HIS A 216 -14.80 -5.36 -6.26
CA HIS A 216 -13.46 -5.17 -6.78
C HIS A 216 -13.34 -3.92 -7.63
N SER A 217 -12.16 -3.32 -7.59
CA SER A 217 -11.84 -2.12 -8.33
C SER A 217 -10.35 -1.86 -8.22
N THR A 218 -9.79 -1.01 -9.07
CA THR A 218 -8.46 -0.45 -8.84
C THR A 218 -8.42 0.41 -7.56
N VAL A 219 -7.23 0.87 -7.18
CA VAL A 219 -7.03 1.61 -5.92
C VAL A 219 -7.78 2.95 -5.90
N GLY A 220 -8.33 3.30 -4.74
CA GLY A 220 -8.90 4.62 -4.51
C GLY A 220 -10.27 4.90 -5.13
N LEU A 221 -11.05 3.86 -5.49
CA LEU A 221 -12.42 4.01 -6.01
C LEU A 221 -13.53 3.84 -4.95
N GLY A 222 -13.18 3.86 -3.66
CA GLY A 222 -14.16 3.88 -2.58
C GLY A 222 -14.55 2.51 -1.99
N LYS A 223 -13.82 1.43 -2.30
CA LYS A 223 -14.05 0.09 -1.69
C LYS A 223 -14.13 0.13 -0.16
N THR A 224 -13.07 0.63 0.49
CA THR A 224 -13.00 0.76 1.96
C THR A 224 -14.13 1.63 2.51
N HIS A 225 -14.46 2.75 1.84
CA HIS A 225 -15.57 3.61 2.25
C HIS A 225 -16.87 2.81 2.22
N LEU A 226 -17.17 2.12 1.11
CA LEU A 226 -18.41 1.38 0.95
C LEU A 226 -18.52 0.21 1.95
N LEU A 227 -17.43 -0.52 2.20
CA LEU A 227 -17.38 -1.58 3.21
C LEU A 227 -17.66 -1.06 4.62
N GLN A 228 -17.01 0.03 5.00
CA GLN A 228 -17.22 0.63 6.32
C GLN A 228 -18.60 1.26 6.44
N ALA A 229 -19.16 1.81 5.36
CA ALA A 229 -20.54 2.30 5.34
C ALA A 229 -21.55 1.18 5.60
N ILE A 230 -21.36 -0.01 4.99
CA ILE A 230 -22.18 -1.20 5.29
C ILE A 230 -22.08 -1.55 6.78
N ALA A 231 -20.86 -1.60 7.32
CA ALA A 231 -20.63 -1.95 8.72
C ALA A 231 -21.26 -0.94 9.70
N ASN A 232 -21.06 0.35 9.46
CA ASN A 232 -21.61 1.45 10.27
C ASN A 232 -23.15 1.47 10.22
N ALA A 233 -23.74 1.29 9.04
CA ALA A 233 -25.19 1.21 8.88
C ALA A 233 -25.78 -0.02 9.57
N ALA A 234 -25.12 -1.18 9.46
CA ALA A 234 -25.54 -2.39 10.15
C ALA A 234 -25.49 -2.23 11.68
N LEU A 235 -24.42 -1.62 12.23
CA LEU A 235 -24.30 -1.33 13.66
C LEU A 235 -25.36 -0.34 14.16
N SER A 236 -25.76 0.61 13.32
CA SER A 236 -26.79 1.61 13.65
C SER A 236 -28.22 1.06 13.53
N SER A 237 -28.39 -0.15 12.99
CA SER A 237 -29.71 -0.77 12.81
C SER A 237 -30.32 -1.21 14.15
N ALA A 238 -31.66 -1.13 14.25
CA ALA A 238 -32.40 -1.58 15.43
C ALA A 238 -32.21 -3.08 15.77
N ARG A 239 -31.70 -3.87 14.81
CA ARG A 239 -31.42 -5.29 14.96
C ARG A 239 -30.13 -5.58 15.74
N SER A 240 -29.26 -4.57 15.91
CA SER A 240 -27.95 -4.66 16.56
C SER A 240 -27.17 -5.94 16.18
N PRO A 241 -26.94 -6.20 14.88
CA PRO A 241 -26.23 -7.38 14.42
C PRO A 241 -24.79 -7.39 14.93
N ARG A 242 -24.24 -8.59 15.11
CA ARG A 242 -22.82 -8.74 15.44
C ARG A 242 -21.97 -8.57 14.18
N VAL A 243 -21.46 -7.35 13.99
CA VAL A 243 -20.64 -6.95 12.84
C VAL A 243 -19.17 -7.09 13.18
N VAL A 244 -18.40 -7.68 12.26
CA VAL A 244 -16.94 -7.79 12.35
C VAL A 244 -16.34 -7.23 11.07
N TYR A 245 -15.60 -6.13 11.19
CA TYR A 245 -14.81 -5.54 10.11
C TYR A 245 -13.33 -5.86 10.32
N LEU A 246 -12.64 -6.32 9.28
CA LEU A 246 -11.24 -6.71 9.34
C LEU A 246 -10.54 -6.34 8.03
N THR A 247 -9.33 -5.78 8.11
CA THR A 247 -8.41 -5.84 6.98
C THR A 247 -7.74 -7.22 6.93
N ALA A 248 -7.42 -7.70 5.73
CA ALA A 248 -6.67 -8.95 5.55
C ALA A 248 -5.37 -8.98 6.38
N GLU A 249 -4.63 -7.87 6.40
CA GLU A 249 -3.41 -7.71 7.19
C GLU A 249 -3.66 -7.81 8.71
N TYR A 250 -4.70 -7.14 9.22
CA TYR A 250 -5.03 -7.19 10.64
C TYR A 250 -5.49 -8.59 11.07
N PHE A 251 -6.25 -9.27 10.20
CA PHE A 251 -6.68 -10.64 10.45
C PHE A 251 -5.49 -11.60 10.53
N MET A 252 -4.54 -11.50 9.59
CA MET A 252 -3.27 -12.25 9.62
C MET A 252 -2.48 -12.00 10.92
N TRP A 253 -2.37 -10.73 11.33
CA TRP A 253 -1.67 -10.33 12.54
C TRP A 253 -2.29 -10.94 13.81
N ARG A 254 -3.62 -10.84 13.95
CA ARG A 254 -4.36 -11.40 15.09
C ARG A 254 -4.21 -12.91 15.15
N PHE A 255 -4.29 -13.58 14.00
CA PHE A 255 -4.13 -15.03 13.92
C PHE A 255 -2.72 -15.47 14.34
N ALA A 256 -1.68 -14.83 13.82
CA ALA A 256 -0.30 -15.16 14.18
C ALA A 256 -0.01 -14.95 15.67
N THR A 257 -0.66 -13.96 16.29
CA THR A 257 -0.54 -13.71 17.74
C THR A 257 -1.27 -14.78 18.55
N ALA A 258 -2.49 -15.14 18.16
CA ALA A 258 -3.27 -16.17 18.83
C ALA A 258 -2.59 -17.55 18.77
N ILE A 259 -1.91 -17.91 17.67
CA ILE A 259 -1.12 -19.15 17.61
C ILE A 259 0.03 -19.10 18.62
N ARG A 260 0.77 -17.99 18.67
CA ARG A 260 1.91 -17.83 19.57
C ARG A 260 1.50 -17.96 21.04
N ASP A 261 0.37 -17.37 21.39
CA ASP A 261 -0.13 -17.32 22.77
C ASP A 261 -0.96 -18.58 23.12
N ASN A 262 -1.01 -19.57 22.21
CA ASN A 262 -1.83 -20.78 22.31
C ASN A 262 -3.33 -20.51 22.57
N ASP A 263 -3.81 -19.37 22.07
CA ASP A 263 -5.16 -18.84 22.28
C ASP A 263 -6.06 -19.03 21.02
N ALA A 264 -5.72 -20.00 20.18
CA ALA A 264 -6.44 -20.28 18.94
C ALA A 264 -7.91 -20.69 19.17
N LEU A 265 -8.21 -21.31 20.32
CA LEU A 265 -9.58 -21.70 20.71
C LEU A 265 -10.45 -20.47 21.02
N SER A 266 -9.95 -19.53 21.83
CA SER A 266 -10.61 -18.26 22.14
C SER A 266 -10.85 -17.42 20.89
N LEU A 267 -9.88 -17.40 19.97
CA LEU A 267 -10.04 -16.76 18.67
C LEU A 267 -11.23 -17.36 17.90
N LYS A 268 -11.33 -18.70 17.82
CA LYS A 268 -12.45 -19.39 17.17
C LYS A 268 -13.79 -19.08 17.84
N GLU A 269 -13.85 -18.99 19.17
CA GLU A 269 -15.08 -18.65 19.90
C GLU A 269 -15.52 -17.20 19.66
N THR A 270 -14.57 -16.28 19.65
CA THR A 270 -14.80 -14.86 19.33
C THR A 270 -15.32 -14.67 17.91
N LEU A 271 -15.04 -15.63 17.03
CA LEU A 271 -15.41 -15.66 15.63
C LEU A 271 -16.70 -16.44 15.32
N ARG A 272 -17.37 -17.01 16.32
CA ARG A 272 -18.68 -17.66 16.15
C ARG A 272 -19.80 -16.63 16.15
N ASN A 273 -20.93 -16.97 15.51
CA ASN A 273 -22.17 -16.19 15.51
C ASN A 273 -22.00 -14.76 14.96
N ILE A 274 -21.22 -14.60 13.89
CA ILE A 274 -21.09 -13.33 13.18
C ILE A 274 -22.31 -13.16 12.27
N ASP A 275 -23.04 -12.06 12.42
CA ASP A 275 -24.17 -11.75 11.54
C ASP A 275 -23.68 -11.13 10.22
N LEU A 276 -22.64 -10.29 10.29
CA LEU A 276 -22.03 -9.64 9.14
C LEU A 276 -20.50 -9.63 9.28
N LEU A 277 -19.82 -10.29 8.35
CA LEU A 277 -18.36 -10.29 8.22
C LEU A 277 -17.96 -9.41 7.04
N VAL A 278 -17.14 -8.40 7.30
CA VAL A 278 -16.62 -7.48 6.29
C VAL A 278 -15.10 -7.59 6.24
N ILE A 279 -14.56 -7.96 5.08
CA ILE A 279 -13.13 -8.16 4.85
C ILE A 279 -12.63 -7.18 3.80
N ASP A 280 -11.69 -6.31 4.18
CA ASP A 280 -11.05 -5.36 3.26
C ASP A 280 -9.66 -5.84 2.82
N ASP A 281 -9.25 -5.38 1.65
CA ASP A 281 -7.95 -5.62 1.01
C ASP A 281 -7.52 -7.11 0.94
N MET A 282 -8.40 -7.97 0.42
CA MET A 282 -8.16 -9.42 0.31
C MET A 282 -6.88 -9.80 -0.46
N GLN A 283 -6.37 -8.91 -1.33
CA GLN A 283 -5.14 -9.11 -2.09
C GLN A 283 -3.86 -9.22 -1.24
N PHE A 284 -3.87 -8.74 0.00
CA PHE A 284 -2.68 -8.79 0.88
C PHE A 284 -2.47 -10.14 1.57
N LEU A 285 -3.31 -11.13 1.27
CA LEU A 285 -3.12 -12.50 1.75
C LEU A 285 -2.05 -13.22 0.91
N GLN A 286 -0.79 -13.17 1.36
CA GLN A 286 0.38 -13.82 0.72
C GLN A 286 1.26 -14.57 1.76
N GLY A 287 1.77 -15.78 1.45
CA GLY A 287 2.85 -16.48 2.19
C GLY A 287 2.65 -17.99 2.53
N ASN A 288 3.59 -18.86 2.15
CA ASN A 288 3.39 -20.32 2.00
C ASN A 288 3.20 -21.19 3.27
N SER A 289 3.66 -20.80 4.47
CA SER A 289 3.57 -21.70 5.65
C SER A 289 2.42 -21.36 6.61
N ILE A 290 2.04 -20.09 6.73
CA ILE A 290 0.94 -19.64 7.60
C ILE A 290 -0.41 -19.67 6.84
N GLN A 291 -0.37 -19.69 5.51
CA GLN A 291 -1.56 -19.65 4.64
C GLN A 291 -2.49 -20.85 4.77
N ASN A 292 -2.02 -22.09 4.91
CA ASN A 292 -2.93 -23.24 4.92
C ASN A 292 -3.87 -23.23 6.12
N GLU A 293 -3.30 -23.03 7.32
CA GLU A 293 -4.08 -22.97 8.56
C GLU A 293 -4.96 -21.72 8.60
N PHE A 294 -4.45 -20.62 8.03
CA PHE A 294 -5.22 -19.39 7.83
C PHE A 294 -6.39 -19.57 6.84
N CYS A 295 -6.20 -20.23 5.70
CA CYS A 295 -7.25 -20.48 4.72
C CYS A 295 -8.33 -21.39 5.31
N HIS A 296 -7.96 -22.34 6.16
CA HIS A 296 -8.92 -23.12 6.93
C HIS A 296 -9.73 -22.24 7.89
N LEU A 297 -9.10 -21.32 8.63
CA LEU A 297 -9.83 -20.36 9.47
C LEU A 297 -10.74 -19.45 8.65
N LEU A 298 -10.25 -18.94 7.53
CA LEU A 298 -11.02 -18.06 6.66
C LEU A 298 -12.24 -18.81 6.10
N ASN A 299 -12.09 -20.06 5.66
CA ASN A 299 -13.24 -20.88 5.25
C ASN A 299 -14.23 -21.08 6.41
N MET A 300 -13.75 -21.40 7.63
CA MET A 300 -14.63 -21.50 8.79
C MET A 300 -15.36 -20.18 9.10
N LEU A 301 -14.72 -19.03 8.88
CA LEU A 301 -15.34 -17.71 9.03
C LEU A 301 -16.39 -17.43 7.98
N LEU A 302 -16.08 -17.75 6.73
CA LEU A 302 -17.01 -17.60 5.61
C LEU A 302 -18.24 -18.51 5.80
N ASP A 303 -18.06 -19.69 6.41
CA ASP A 303 -19.15 -20.62 6.71
C ASP A 303 -19.93 -20.26 7.99
N SER A 304 -19.28 -19.62 8.98
CA SER A 304 -19.92 -19.22 10.24
C SER A 304 -20.66 -17.88 10.15
N ALA A 305 -20.27 -17.02 9.21
CA ALA A 305 -20.89 -15.73 9.00
C ALA A 305 -22.20 -15.86 8.20
N LYS A 306 -23.27 -15.24 8.71
CA LYS A 306 -24.57 -15.24 8.02
C LYS A 306 -24.51 -14.43 6.72
N GLN A 307 -23.74 -13.35 6.71
CA GLN A 307 -23.51 -12.49 5.56
C GLN A 307 -22.03 -12.14 5.47
N VAL A 308 -21.46 -12.25 4.28
CA VAL A 308 -20.06 -11.92 4.00
C VAL A 308 -20.00 -10.82 2.95
N VAL A 309 -19.17 -9.80 3.21
CA VAL A 309 -18.79 -8.76 2.25
C VAL A 309 -17.27 -8.72 2.16
N VAL A 310 -16.73 -8.74 0.94
CA VAL A 310 -15.29 -8.74 0.68
C VAL A 310 -14.94 -7.64 -0.31
N ALA A 311 -13.80 -6.98 -0.12
CA ALA A 311 -13.19 -6.09 -1.10
C ALA A 311 -11.78 -6.52 -1.50
N ALA A 312 -11.45 -6.30 -2.77
CA ALA A 312 -10.10 -6.52 -3.31
C ALA A 312 -9.74 -5.53 -4.43
N ASP A 313 -8.45 -5.46 -4.77
CA ASP A 313 -7.95 -4.67 -5.91
C ASP A 313 -8.28 -5.29 -7.29
N ARG A 314 -8.71 -6.55 -7.30
CA ARG A 314 -8.96 -7.36 -8.49
C ARG A 314 -10.06 -8.38 -8.24
N ALA A 315 -10.57 -8.96 -9.31
CA ALA A 315 -11.63 -9.96 -9.22
C ALA A 315 -11.17 -11.26 -8.54
N PRO A 316 -12.10 -12.09 -8.00
CA PRO A 316 -11.74 -13.30 -7.27
C PRO A 316 -10.85 -14.27 -8.05
N TRP A 317 -11.08 -14.44 -9.36
CA TRP A 317 -10.28 -15.36 -10.20
C TRP A 317 -8.81 -14.94 -10.36
N GLU A 318 -8.51 -13.65 -10.21
CA GLU A 318 -7.16 -13.07 -10.37
C GLU A 318 -6.34 -13.08 -9.08
N LEU A 319 -6.93 -13.50 -7.95
CA LEU A 319 -6.25 -13.66 -6.67
C LEU A 319 -5.50 -14.98 -6.60
N GLU A 320 -4.42 -15.09 -7.38
CA GLU A 320 -3.60 -16.31 -7.48
C GLU A 320 -2.92 -16.72 -6.16
N SER A 321 -2.72 -15.77 -5.25
CA SER A 321 -2.12 -16.02 -3.93
C SER A 321 -3.08 -16.68 -2.94
N LEU A 322 -4.37 -16.78 -3.27
CA LEU A 322 -5.38 -17.42 -2.42
C LEU A 322 -5.54 -18.91 -2.72
N ASP A 323 -5.85 -19.67 -1.68
CA ASP A 323 -6.19 -21.09 -1.82
C ASP A 323 -7.39 -21.27 -2.80
N PRO A 324 -7.33 -22.27 -3.71
CA PRO A 324 -8.38 -22.50 -4.69
C PRO A 324 -9.79 -22.67 -4.10
N ARG A 325 -9.92 -23.20 -2.87
CA ARG A 325 -11.20 -23.40 -2.19
C ARG A 325 -11.80 -22.06 -1.75
N VAL A 326 -10.98 -21.18 -1.16
CA VAL A 326 -11.40 -19.81 -0.79
C VAL A 326 -11.83 -19.06 -2.04
N ARG A 327 -11.03 -19.13 -3.12
CA ARG A 327 -11.35 -18.49 -4.40
C ARG A 327 -12.68 -18.97 -4.98
N SER A 328 -12.90 -20.29 -5.02
CA SER A 328 -14.16 -20.88 -5.47
C SER A 328 -15.35 -20.40 -4.63
N ARG A 329 -15.18 -20.32 -3.31
CA ARG A 329 -16.23 -19.84 -2.40
C ARG A 329 -16.59 -18.37 -2.63
N LEU A 330 -15.60 -17.52 -2.88
CA LEU A 330 -15.79 -16.10 -3.21
C LEU A 330 -16.51 -15.92 -4.55
N GLN A 331 -16.23 -16.81 -5.52
CA GLN A 331 -16.89 -16.81 -6.83
C GLN A 331 -18.35 -17.28 -6.78
N GLY A 332 -18.73 -18.08 -5.77
CA GLY A 332 -20.10 -18.58 -5.63
C GLY A 332 -21.15 -17.53 -5.23
N GLY A 333 -20.72 -16.31 -4.92
CA GLY A 333 -21.59 -15.19 -4.59
C GLY A 333 -21.80 -14.21 -5.75
N VAL A 334 -21.87 -12.92 -5.44
CA VAL A 334 -22.01 -11.85 -6.45
C VAL A 334 -20.76 -10.99 -6.44
N ALA A 335 -20.08 -10.91 -7.58
CA ALA A 335 -18.94 -10.03 -7.80
C ALA A 335 -19.37 -8.78 -8.58
N ILE A 336 -19.04 -7.60 -8.05
CA ILE A 336 -19.37 -6.31 -8.64
C ILE A 336 -18.08 -5.51 -8.79
N GLU A 337 -17.85 -5.05 -10.02
CA GLU A 337 -16.78 -4.12 -10.33
C GLU A 337 -17.21 -2.67 -10.05
N MET A 338 -16.33 -1.87 -9.47
CA MET A 338 -16.49 -0.42 -9.39
C MET A 338 -15.54 0.25 -10.37
N GLU A 339 -16.06 1.21 -11.12
CA GLU A 339 -15.29 1.92 -12.14
C GLU A 339 -14.85 3.32 -11.65
N ALA A 340 -13.99 3.98 -12.44
CA ALA A 340 -13.57 5.34 -12.14
C ALA A 340 -14.76 6.32 -12.20
N PRO A 341 -14.87 7.28 -11.25
CA PRO A 341 -15.95 8.27 -11.28
C PRO A 341 -15.84 9.16 -12.52
N ASP A 342 -16.97 9.48 -13.14
CA ASP A 342 -17.03 10.46 -14.22
C ASP A 342 -16.82 11.90 -13.71
N TYR A 343 -16.79 12.87 -14.62
CA TYR A 343 -16.57 14.27 -14.25
C TYR A 343 -17.62 14.81 -13.28
N GLU A 344 -18.90 14.51 -13.52
CA GLU A 344 -20.00 15.00 -12.70
C GLU A 344 -19.89 14.47 -11.28
N MET A 345 -19.58 13.19 -11.16
CA MET A 345 -19.38 12.50 -9.90
C MET A 345 -18.15 13.02 -9.13
N ARG A 346 -17.03 13.29 -9.81
CA ARG A 346 -15.84 13.92 -9.18
C ARG A 346 -16.14 15.33 -8.68
N LEU A 347 -16.87 16.12 -9.46
CA LEU A 347 -17.28 17.46 -9.05
C LEU A 347 -18.19 17.39 -7.81
N GLU A 348 -19.12 16.44 -7.78
CA GLU A 348 -20.03 16.27 -6.65
C GLU A 348 -19.30 15.77 -5.39
N MET A 349 -18.31 14.88 -5.54
CA MET A 349 -17.40 14.49 -4.45
C MET A 349 -16.69 15.70 -3.84
N LEU A 350 -16.15 16.60 -4.66
CA LEU A 350 -15.48 17.82 -4.19
C LEU A 350 -16.45 18.77 -3.49
N LYS A 351 -17.66 18.97 -4.03
CA LYS A 351 -18.69 19.81 -3.39
C LYS A 351 -19.12 19.25 -2.04
N ARG A 352 -19.40 17.95 -1.96
CA ARG A 352 -19.76 17.28 -0.71
C ARG A 352 -18.65 17.40 0.33
N ARG A 353 -17.39 17.29 -0.11
CA ARG A 353 -16.24 17.47 0.78
C ARG A 353 -16.11 18.91 1.27
N LEU A 354 -16.39 19.90 0.42
CA LEU A 354 -16.44 21.31 0.80
C LEU A 354 -17.57 21.60 1.79
N GLU A 355 -18.75 21.02 1.58
CA GLU A 355 -19.88 21.16 2.49
C GLU A 355 -19.52 20.63 3.89
N LEU A 356 -18.91 19.44 3.97
CA LEU A 356 -18.43 18.87 5.24
C LEU A 356 -17.35 19.75 5.89
N ALA A 357 -16.39 20.25 5.11
CA ALA A 357 -15.35 21.14 5.63
C ALA A 357 -15.92 22.48 6.13
N ARG A 358 -17.00 22.98 5.53
CA ARG A 358 -17.71 24.19 5.99
C ARG A 358 -18.44 24.01 7.31
N GLN A 359 -18.79 22.77 7.69
CA GLN A 359 -19.36 22.48 9.01
C GLN A 359 -18.30 22.64 10.11
N GLU A 360 -17.03 22.39 9.78
CA GLU A 360 -15.89 22.59 10.69
C GLU A 360 -15.39 24.05 10.67
N ASP A 361 -15.36 24.68 9.50
CA ASP A 361 -14.96 26.07 9.29
C ASP A 361 -15.90 26.80 8.32
N ALA A 362 -16.83 27.58 8.87
CA ALA A 362 -17.82 28.33 8.09
C ALA A 362 -17.20 29.41 7.18
N SER A 363 -15.95 29.83 7.41
CA SER A 363 -15.27 30.83 6.58
C SER A 363 -14.67 30.26 5.29
N LEU A 364 -14.68 28.93 5.15
CA LEU A 364 -14.10 28.23 4.02
C LEU A 364 -14.95 28.37 2.74
N ASP A 365 -14.37 28.92 1.67
CA ASP A 365 -15.13 29.19 0.44
C ASP A 365 -14.43 28.88 -0.89
N ILE A 366 -14.28 27.63 -1.30
CA ILE A 366 -13.60 27.33 -2.56
C ILE A 366 -14.48 27.70 -3.78
N PRO A 367 -14.03 28.61 -4.68
CA PRO A 367 -14.78 28.97 -5.88
C PRO A 367 -15.14 27.75 -6.72
N ALA A 368 -16.36 27.74 -7.27
CA ALA A 368 -16.86 26.63 -8.09
C ALA A 368 -15.99 26.36 -9.33
N GLU A 369 -15.34 27.40 -9.87
CA GLU A 369 -14.41 27.29 -10.99
C GLU A 369 -13.19 26.43 -10.63
N ILE A 370 -12.63 26.60 -9.43
CA ILE A 370 -11.51 25.80 -8.95
C ILE A 370 -11.91 24.34 -8.77
N LEU A 371 -13.07 24.08 -8.16
CA LEU A 371 -13.57 22.70 -8.00
C LEU A 371 -13.81 22.04 -9.37
N SER A 372 -14.39 22.80 -10.31
CA SER A 372 -14.63 22.33 -11.68
C SER A 372 -13.33 22.02 -12.41
N HIS A 373 -12.29 22.84 -12.21
CA HIS A 373 -10.96 22.63 -12.77
C HIS A 373 -10.28 21.37 -12.22
N VAL A 374 -10.30 21.20 -10.89
CA VAL A 374 -9.74 20.00 -10.25
C VAL A 374 -10.47 18.74 -10.70
N ALA A 375 -11.81 18.75 -10.78
CA ALA A 375 -12.59 17.61 -11.26
C ALA A 375 -12.32 17.23 -12.73
N ARG A 376 -11.90 18.20 -13.56
CA ARG A 376 -11.49 17.95 -14.95
C ARG A 376 -10.10 17.32 -15.04
N ASN A 377 -9.16 17.81 -14.23
CA ASN A 377 -7.74 17.47 -14.37
C ASN A 377 -7.31 16.26 -13.54
N ILE A 378 -7.96 15.99 -12.41
CA ILE A 378 -7.63 14.85 -11.53
C ILE A 378 -8.59 13.70 -11.83
N THR A 379 -8.13 12.74 -12.63
CA THR A 379 -8.97 11.65 -13.18
C THR A 379 -8.59 10.26 -12.69
N ALA A 380 -7.43 10.09 -12.02
CA ALA A 380 -6.86 8.78 -11.76
C ALA A 380 -7.54 8.00 -10.60
N SER A 381 -7.81 8.66 -9.47
CA SER A 381 -8.49 8.01 -8.34
C SER A 381 -9.17 9.00 -7.39
N GLY A 382 -10.15 8.51 -6.61
CA GLY A 382 -10.76 9.29 -5.52
C GLY A 382 -9.76 9.68 -4.43
N ARG A 383 -8.72 8.88 -4.20
CA ARG A 383 -7.63 9.22 -3.26
C ARG A 383 -6.83 10.44 -3.72
N GLU A 384 -6.52 10.52 -5.01
CA GLU A 384 -5.83 11.70 -5.58
C GLU A 384 -6.74 12.93 -5.58
N LEU A 385 -8.03 12.74 -5.87
CA LEU A 385 -9.02 13.81 -5.79
C LEU A 385 -9.14 14.38 -4.38
N GLU A 386 -9.19 13.51 -3.37
CA GLU A 386 -9.20 13.90 -1.96
C GLU A 386 -7.87 14.56 -1.54
N GLY A 387 -6.74 14.04 -2.02
CA GLY A 387 -5.43 14.64 -1.81
C GLY A 387 -5.33 16.05 -2.38
N ALA A 388 -5.82 16.24 -3.62
CA ALA A 388 -5.89 17.55 -4.26
C ALA A 388 -6.78 18.51 -3.45
N PHE A 389 -7.96 18.07 -3.01
CA PHE A 389 -8.85 18.87 -2.18
C PHE A 389 -8.18 19.28 -0.85
N ASN A 390 -7.52 18.36 -0.16
CA ASN A 390 -6.80 18.64 1.08
C ASN A 390 -5.66 19.64 0.85
N GLN A 391 -4.97 19.56 -0.28
CA GLN A 391 -3.94 20.53 -0.66
C GLN A 391 -4.52 21.92 -0.91
N LEU A 392 -5.68 22.02 -1.58
CA LEU A 392 -6.40 23.29 -1.75
C LEU A 392 -6.80 23.88 -0.39
N LEU A 393 -7.38 23.05 0.48
CA LEU A 393 -7.81 23.46 1.82
C LEU A 393 -6.64 24.05 2.62
N PHE A 394 -5.52 23.32 2.67
CA PHE A 394 -4.31 23.77 3.35
C PHE A 394 -3.74 25.07 2.75
N ARG A 395 -3.71 25.18 1.42
CA ARG A 395 -3.15 26.36 0.73
C ARG A 395 -3.98 27.60 0.99
N ARG A 396 -5.30 27.47 1.02
CA ARG A 396 -6.20 28.58 1.25
C ARG A 396 -5.99 29.26 2.61
N THR A 397 -5.49 28.52 3.61
CA THR A 397 -5.11 29.08 4.90
C THR A 397 -4.00 30.15 4.79
N PHE A 398 -3.15 30.06 3.76
CA PHE A 398 -2.03 30.98 3.54
C PHE A 398 -2.18 31.86 2.30
N GLU A 399 -2.96 31.42 1.31
CA GLU A 399 -3.15 32.05 0.00
C GLU A 399 -4.68 32.25 -0.24
N PRO A 400 -5.30 33.34 0.27
CA PRO A 400 -6.76 33.54 0.18
C PRO A 400 -7.29 33.74 -1.24
N GLN A 401 -6.44 34.26 -2.15
CA GLN A 401 -6.76 34.50 -3.55
C GLN A 401 -6.12 33.43 -4.44
N LEU A 402 -6.61 32.20 -4.33
CA LEU A 402 -6.12 31.09 -5.13
C LEU A 402 -6.68 31.19 -6.57
N THR A 403 -5.81 31.37 -7.56
CA THR A 403 -6.22 31.37 -8.99
C THR A 403 -6.12 29.98 -9.61
N VAL A 404 -6.78 29.77 -10.75
CA VAL A 404 -6.75 28.48 -11.47
C VAL A 404 -5.34 28.12 -11.92
N GLU A 405 -4.57 29.09 -12.39
CA GLU A 405 -3.17 28.91 -12.82
C GLU A 405 -2.30 28.45 -11.65
N ARG A 406 -2.53 29.03 -10.46
CA ARG A 406 -1.80 28.64 -9.25
C ARG A 406 -2.17 27.21 -8.83
N VAL A 407 -3.42 26.79 -9.02
CA VAL A 407 -3.86 25.41 -8.76
C VAL A 407 -3.16 24.42 -9.69
N ASP A 408 -2.97 24.77 -10.97
CA ASP A 408 -2.22 23.92 -11.91
C ASP A 408 -0.77 23.71 -11.46
N GLU A 409 -0.08 24.77 -11.03
CA GLU A 409 1.28 24.65 -10.48
C GLU A 409 1.33 23.73 -9.25
N LEU A 410 0.34 23.85 -8.36
CA LEU A 410 0.26 23.08 -7.12
C LEU A 410 -0.03 21.60 -7.36
N LEU A 411 -0.90 21.30 -8.32
CA LEU A 411 -1.40 19.95 -8.60
C LEU A 411 -0.72 19.26 -9.80
N ALA A 412 0.27 19.90 -10.43
CA ALA A 412 0.99 19.37 -11.59
C ALA A 412 1.50 17.94 -11.40
N HIS A 413 1.94 17.60 -10.19
CA HIS A 413 2.44 16.27 -9.86
C HIS A 413 1.36 15.18 -9.82
N LEU A 414 0.10 15.52 -9.53
CA LEU A 414 -1.03 14.60 -9.55
C LEU A 414 -1.56 14.42 -10.98
N VAL A 415 -1.60 15.51 -11.76
CA VAL A 415 -2.01 15.46 -13.18
C VAL A 415 -1.05 14.59 -13.99
N ALA A 416 0.26 14.66 -13.70
CA ALA A 416 1.29 13.86 -14.39
C ALA A 416 1.24 12.35 -14.04
N ALA A 417 0.55 11.95 -12.97
CA ALA A 417 0.39 10.54 -12.59
C ALA A 417 -0.74 9.84 -13.36
N GLY A 418 -1.71 10.60 -13.89
CA GLY A 418 -2.88 10.07 -14.62
C GLY A 418 -2.67 9.90 -16.13
N GLU A 419 -1.65 10.49 -16.73
CA GLU A 419 -1.29 10.22 -18.12
C GLU A 419 -0.29 9.06 -18.18
N PRO A 420 -0.60 7.91 -18.83
CA PRO A 420 0.44 6.94 -19.15
C PRO A 420 1.48 7.69 -19.98
N ARG A 421 2.74 7.72 -19.53
CA ARG A 421 3.85 8.34 -20.27
C ARG A 421 3.73 7.91 -21.73
N ARG A 422 3.34 8.84 -22.61
CA ARG A 422 3.23 8.53 -24.03
C ARG A 422 4.64 8.22 -24.52
N VAL A 423 4.91 6.94 -24.77
CA VAL A 423 6.19 6.46 -25.26
C VAL A 423 6.57 7.25 -26.51
N ARG A 424 7.68 7.99 -26.46
CA ARG A 424 8.19 8.73 -27.62
C ARG A 424 9.22 7.86 -28.35
N ILE A 425 9.34 8.03 -29.66
CA ILE A 425 10.34 7.28 -30.46
C ILE A 425 11.75 7.56 -29.94
N GLU A 426 12.01 8.76 -29.43
CA GLU A 426 13.29 9.13 -28.83
C GLU A 426 13.64 8.33 -27.57
N ASP A 427 12.63 7.95 -26.78
CA ASP A 427 12.82 7.13 -25.58
C ASP A 427 13.13 5.68 -25.97
N ILE A 428 12.42 5.14 -26.96
CA ILE A 428 12.70 3.83 -27.56
C ILE A 428 14.13 3.78 -28.11
N GLN A 429 14.55 4.80 -28.87
CA GLN A 429 15.91 4.90 -29.38
C GLN A 429 16.94 4.89 -28.25
N ARG A 430 16.67 5.58 -27.14
CA ARG A 430 17.58 5.66 -25.98
C ARG A 430 17.72 4.32 -25.27
N VAL A 431 16.61 3.64 -24.98
CA VAL A 431 16.61 2.34 -24.29
C VAL A 431 17.30 1.28 -25.15
N VAL A 432 16.96 1.20 -26.44
CA VAL A 432 17.56 0.24 -27.36
C VAL A 432 19.05 0.53 -27.58
N ALA A 433 19.44 1.81 -27.70
CA ALA A 433 20.83 2.24 -27.79
C ALA A 433 21.64 1.77 -26.57
N LYS A 434 21.11 2.02 -25.37
CA LYS A 434 21.75 1.62 -24.10
C LYS A 434 21.89 0.11 -23.99
N HIS A 435 20.84 -0.64 -24.33
CA HIS A 435 20.84 -2.12 -24.23
C HIS A 435 21.87 -2.78 -25.15
N TYR A 436 21.97 -2.33 -26.40
CA TYR A 436 22.93 -2.87 -27.36
C TYR A 436 24.30 -2.18 -27.36
N ASN A 437 24.53 -1.28 -26.41
CA ASN A 437 25.76 -0.49 -26.30
C ASN A 437 26.15 0.23 -27.61
N VAL A 438 25.15 0.81 -28.29
CA VAL A 438 25.33 1.64 -29.48
C VAL A 438 24.85 3.05 -29.20
N SER A 439 25.37 4.04 -29.90
CA SER A 439 24.91 5.41 -29.74
C SER A 439 23.57 5.65 -30.46
N ARG A 440 22.77 6.60 -29.97
CA ARG A 440 21.55 7.04 -30.67
C ARG A 440 21.85 7.54 -32.09
N GLN A 441 22.99 8.22 -32.29
CA GLN A 441 23.40 8.70 -33.61
C GLN A 441 23.66 7.53 -34.57
N GLU A 442 24.20 6.42 -34.09
CA GLU A 442 24.42 5.22 -34.91
C GLU A 442 23.10 4.56 -35.34
N LEU A 443 22.08 4.53 -34.47
CA LEU A 443 20.75 4.06 -34.83
C LEU A 443 20.12 4.89 -35.95
N VAL A 444 20.44 6.19 -36.02
CA VAL A 444 19.93 7.10 -37.06
C VAL A 444 20.82 7.09 -38.31
N SER A 445 22.12 6.80 -38.17
CA SER A 445 23.12 6.83 -39.26
C SER A 445 22.82 5.88 -40.42
N SER A 446 23.49 6.08 -41.56
CA SER A 446 23.43 5.18 -42.73
C SER A 446 24.25 3.89 -42.58
N ARG A 447 24.97 3.68 -41.45
CA ARG A 447 25.83 2.51 -41.23
C ARG A 447 25.04 1.20 -41.30
N ARG A 448 25.58 0.21 -42.03
CA ARG A 448 24.95 -1.10 -42.31
C ARG A 448 25.61 -2.28 -41.61
N THR A 449 26.48 -2.05 -40.62
CA THR A 449 27.08 -3.12 -39.82
C THR A 449 26.03 -3.84 -38.97
N ARG A 450 26.14 -5.16 -38.83
CA ARG A 450 25.17 -6.00 -38.09
C ARG A 450 24.93 -5.50 -36.66
N VAL A 451 26.00 -5.04 -36.00
CA VAL A 451 26.00 -4.46 -34.65
C VAL A 451 25.07 -3.24 -34.52
N VAL A 452 24.83 -2.49 -35.60
CA VAL A 452 23.95 -1.32 -35.61
C VAL A 452 22.61 -1.61 -36.29
N VAL A 453 22.59 -2.48 -37.31
CA VAL A 453 21.38 -2.81 -38.07
C VAL A 453 20.37 -3.56 -37.21
N MET A 454 20.80 -4.57 -36.44
CA MET A 454 19.87 -5.36 -35.62
C MET A 454 19.18 -4.48 -34.55
N PRO A 455 19.91 -3.69 -33.73
CA PRO A 455 19.28 -2.77 -32.77
C PRO A 455 18.37 -1.74 -33.44
N ARG A 456 18.74 -1.24 -34.62
CA ARG A 456 17.90 -0.30 -35.38
C ARG A 456 16.58 -0.94 -35.83
N GLN A 457 16.62 -2.17 -36.34
CA GLN A 457 15.42 -2.90 -36.75
C GLN A 457 14.48 -3.16 -35.56
N ILE A 458 15.05 -3.52 -34.40
CA ILE A 458 14.31 -3.69 -33.15
C ILE A 458 13.70 -2.38 -32.69
N ALA A 459 14.44 -1.26 -32.74
CA ALA A 459 13.90 0.06 -32.38
C ALA A 459 12.75 0.49 -33.30
N MET A 460 12.81 0.16 -34.60
CA MET A 460 11.71 0.43 -35.55
C MET A 460 10.48 -0.43 -35.25
N TYR A 461 10.66 -1.72 -34.94
CA TYR A 461 9.60 -2.62 -34.49
C TYR A 461 8.92 -2.10 -33.21
N LEU A 462 9.70 -1.80 -32.17
CA LEU A 462 9.17 -1.25 -30.92
C LEU A 462 8.47 0.09 -31.14
N SER A 463 8.99 0.96 -32.02
CA SER A 463 8.33 2.22 -32.38
C SER A 463 6.98 2.01 -33.03
N LYS A 464 6.82 0.96 -33.85
CA LYS A 464 5.55 0.65 -34.49
C LYS A 464 4.54 0.03 -33.53
N THR A 465 5.01 -0.77 -32.57
CA THR A 465 4.16 -1.50 -31.62
C THR A 465 3.74 -0.65 -30.42
N LEU A 466 4.62 0.23 -29.94
CA LEU A 466 4.42 1.01 -28.71
C LEU A 466 3.96 2.45 -28.97
N THR A 467 3.85 2.88 -30.23
CA THR A 467 3.40 4.24 -30.57
C THR A 467 2.39 4.21 -31.73
N PRO A 468 1.45 5.17 -31.79
CA PRO A 468 0.48 5.25 -32.89
C PRO A 468 1.07 5.79 -34.21
N ARG A 469 2.40 5.86 -34.34
CA ARG A 469 3.07 6.49 -35.49
C ARG A 469 3.00 5.61 -36.74
N SER A 470 2.89 6.28 -37.88
CA SER A 470 2.90 5.66 -39.21
C SER A 470 4.32 5.27 -39.65
N PHE A 471 4.45 4.31 -40.57
CA PHE A 471 5.76 3.91 -41.11
C PHE A 471 6.58 5.08 -41.69
N PRO A 472 6.00 6.04 -42.43
CA PRO A 472 6.73 7.23 -42.88
C PRO A 472 7.24 8.11 -41.73
N GLU A 473 6.44 8.32 -40.69
CA GLU A 473 6.84 9.11 -39.52
C GLU A 473 7.99 8.46 -38.74
N ILE A 474 7.92 7.14 -38.58
CA ILE A 474 9.01 6.35 -37.98
C ILE A 474 10.27 6.50 -38.83
N GLY A 475 10.17 6.33 -40.15
CA GLY A 475 11.30 6.46 -41.08
C GLY A 475 12.03 7.81 -40.97
N ARG A 476 11.28 8.91 -40.84
CA ARG A 476 11.84 10.26 -40.59
C ARG A 476 12.68 10.32 -39.31
N ARG A 477 12.23 9.68 -38.23
CA ARG A 477 12.92 9.64 -36.93
C ARG A 477 14.14 8.72 -36.91
N PHE A 478 14.27 7.83 -37.89
CA PHE A 478 15.45 7.00 -38.12
C PHE A 478 16.23 7.46 -39.36
N GLY A 479 16.55 8.75 -39.43
CA GLY A 479 17.52 9.27 -40.42
C GLY A 479 16.95 9.43 -41.82
N GLY A 480 15.66 9.76 -41.94
CA GLY A 480 15.02 10.02 -43.23
C GLY A 480 14.83 8.77 -44.09
N ARG A 481 14.64 7.60 -43.47
CA ARG A 481 14.46 6.33 -44.19
C ARG A 481 13.08 6.21 -44.81
N ASP A 482 13.01 5.54 -45.95
CA ASP A 482 11.76 5.23 -46.63
C ASP A 482 10.86 4.32 -45.79
N HIS A 483 9.55 4.53 -45.94
CA HIS A 483 8.52 3.74 -45.24
C HIS A 483 8.65 2.23 -45.50
N THR A 484 9.09 1.84 -46.71
CA THR A 484 9.36 0.44 -47.08
C THR A 484 10.48 -0.16 -46.25
N THR A 485 11.53 0.61 -45.95
CA THR A 485 12.65 0.15 -45.11
C THR A 485 12.18 -0.16 -43.68
N VAL A 486 11.30 0.68 -43.14
CA VAL A 486 10.69 0.45 -41.82
C VAL A 486 9.79 -0.77 -41.86
N LEU A 487 8.94 -0.90 -42.87
CA LEU A 487 8.05 -2.06 -43.04
C LEU A 487 8.84 -3.38 -43.12
N HIS A 488 9.92 -3.42 -43.90
CA HIS A 488 10.79 -4.59 -43.98
C HIS A 488 11.49 -4.91 -42.65
N ALA A 489 11.91 -3.89 -41.90
CA ALA A 489 12.50 -4.06 -40.58
C ALA A 489 11.50 -4.66 -39.58
N VAL A 490 10.26 -4.15 -39.56
CA VAL A 490 9.19 -4.63 -38.67
C VAL A 490 8.86 -6.10 -38.95
N ARG A 491 8.57 -6.46 -40.21
CA ARG A 491 8.25 -7.85 -40.61
C ARG A 491 9.37 -8.81 -40.25
N LYS A 492 10.62 -8.43 -40.52
CA LYS A 492 11.78 -9.27 -40.22
C LYS A 492 11.91 -9.54 -38.71
N ILE A 493 11.63 -8.56 -37.85
CA ILE A 493 11.67 -8.77 -36.40
C ILE A 493 10.48 -9.61 -35.94
N GLU A 494 9.29 -9.44 -36.51
CA GLU A 494 8.12 -10.30 -36.25
C GLU A 494 8.41 -11.76 -36.57
N ASP A 495 8.99 -12.04 -37.74
CA ASP A 495 9.39 -13.40 -38.15
C ASP A 495 10.45 -13.98 -37.20
N LEU A 496 11.42 -13.17 -36.78
CA LEU A 496 12.47 -13.62 -35.87
C LEU A 496 11.94 -13.89 -34.46
N ILE A 497 10.99 -13.09 -33.94
CA ILE A 497 10.34 -13.34 -32.64
C ILE A 497 9.63 -14.70 -32.64
N ALA A 498 8.98 -15.07 -33.74
CA ALA A 498 8.27 -16.34 -33.86
C ALA A 498 9.22 -17.56 -33.85
N SER A 499 10.47 -17.38 -34.30
CA SER A 499 11.46 -18.45 -34.43
C SER A 499 12.51 -18.51 -33.32
N ASP A 500 12.77 -17.42 -32.60
CA ASP A 500 13.83 -17.29 -31.60
C ASP A 500 13.27 -16.83 -30.24
N THR A 501 13.16 -17.78 -29.31
CA THR A 501 12.67 -17.54 -27.94
C THR A 501 13.56 -16.57 -27.16
N LYS A 502 14.88 -16.52 -27.43
CA LYS A 502 15.79 -15.59 -26.74
C LYS A 502 15.51 -14.15 -27.15
N LEU A 503 15.32 -13.92 -28.45
CA LEU A 503 14.96 -12.60 -28.98
C LEU A 503 13.58 -12.16 -28.50
N SER A 504 12.62 -13.10 -28.38
CA SER A 504 11.30 -12.80 -27.84
C SER A 504 11.37 -12.26 -26.39
N HIS A 505 12.06 -12.97 -25.49
CA HIS A 505 12.26 -12.51 -24.11
C HIS A 505 13.03 -11.18 -24.03
N GLU A 506 14.02 -10.99 -24.90
CA GLU A 506 14.77 -9.72 -24.99
C GLU A 506 13.85 -8.55 -25.39
N ILE A 507 12.94 -8.76 -26.35
CA ILE A 507 11.98 -7.75 -26.79
C ILE A 507 10.94 -7.46 -25.70
N GLU A 508 10.49 -8.46 -24.94
CA GLU A 508 9.63 -8.23 -23.77
C GLU A 508 10.32 -7.40 -22.68
N LEU A 509 11.60 -7.68 -22.41
CA LEU A 509 12.40 -6.88 -21.49
C LEU A 509 12.49 -5.43 -21.96
N LEU A 510 12.79 -5.20 -23.25
CA LEU A 510 12.84 -3.85 -23.82
C LEU A 510 11.48 -3.14 -23.73
N LYS A 511 10.36 -3.84 -23.96
CA LYS A 511 9.02 -3.27 -23.78
C LYS A 511 8.77 -2.82 -22.35
N ARG A 512 9.20 -3.61 -21.35
CA ARG A 512 9.09 -3.22 -19.93
C ARG A 512 9.94 -1.99 -19.61
N LEU A 513 11.21 -1.99 -20.01
CA LEU A 513 12.14 -0.86 -19.80
C LEU A 513 11.73 0.44 -20.49
N ILE A 514 10.88 0.37 -21.52
CA ILE A 514 10.35 1.55 -22.23
C ILE A 514 9.09 2.10 -21.56
N ASN A 515 8.34 1.25 -20.84
CA ASN A 515 7.10 1.62 -20.17
C ASN A 515 7.31 2.05 -18.70
N GLU A 516 8.48 1.74 -18.11
CA GLU A 516 9.00 2.31 -16.86
C GLU A 516 9.59 3.71 -17.09
#